data_AF-A0AAF0D1N1-F1
#
_entry.id   AF-A0AAF0D1N1-F1
#
_cell.length_a   1.000
_cell.length_b   1.000
_cell.length_c   1.000
_cell.angle_alpha   90.00
_cell.angle_beta   90.00
_cell.angle_gamma   90.00
#
_symmetry.space_group_name_H-M   'P 1'
#
loop_
_entity.id
_entity.type
_entity.pdbx_description
1 polymer ?
#
loop_
_entity_poly.entity_id
_entity_poly.type
_entity_poly.pdbx_seq_one_letter_code
_entity_poly.pdbx_strand_id
1 'polypeptide(L)'
;MSERSRRIQIELKAINTPKGEVPTVESFQNLVDGLNILDGELEELREQYLKLIQEIKQDFKSMKKLIMDNTIGIEVVNERLEQLSKKLSEQAASEQQSIKDFTENTSKTLNDLLKAERNLEESFVKSMESISKILGLKLTARKEDHSKSL
;
A
#
# COMPACT_ATOMS: atom_id res chain seq x y z
N MET A 1 -22.06 -12.17 36.35
CA MET A 1 -23.15 -12.34 37.33
C MET A 1 -23.07 -13.75 37.86
N SER A 2 -22.90 -13.93 39.17
CA SER A 2 -22.71 -15.26 39.77
C SER A 2 -24.06 -15.81 40.22
N GLU A 3 -24.74 -16.57 39.37
CA GLU A 3 -25.79 -17.45 39.87
C GLU A 3 -25.11 -18.59 40.62
N ARG A 4 -25.26 -18.55 41.94
CA ARG A 4 -24.87 -19.62 42.85
C ARG A 4 -25.44 -20.92 42.31
N SER A 5 -24.58 -21.92 42.12
CA SER A 5 -24.98 -23.31 41.90
C SER A 5 -26.04 -23.69 42.94
N ARG A 6 -27.30 -23.80 42.52
CA ARG A 6 -28.37 -24.29 43.40
C ARG A 6 -28.04 -25.75 43.67
N ARG A 7 -27.56 -26.05 44.87
CA ARG A 7 -27.39 -27.43 45.30
C ARG A 7 -28.79 -27.99 45.57
N ILE A 8 -29.20 -28.99 44.80
CA ILE A 8 -30.40 -29.77 45.11
C ILE A 8 -30.06 -30.62 46.34
N GLN A 9 -30.67 -30.31 47.48
CA GLN A 9 -30.49 -31.06 48.71
C GLN A 9 -31.66 -32.04 48.86
N ILE A 10 -31.37 -33.34 48.80
CA ILE A 10 -32.36 -34.41 48.94
C ILE A 10 -32.23 -35.00 50.35
N GLU A 11 -33.26 -34.83 51.18
CA GLU A 11 -33.30 -35.45 52.51
C GLU A 11 -33.94 -36.84 52.44
N LEU A 12 -33.23 -37.85 52.96
CA LEU A 12 -33.71 -39.22 53.05
C LEU A 12 -34.00 -39.56 54.51
N LYS A 13 -35.28 -39.74 54.83
CA LYS A 13 -35.78 -40.22 56.13
C LYS A 13 -35.97 -41.73 56.06
N ALA A 14 -35.56 -42.42 57.11
CA ALA A 14 -35.75 -43.87 57.25
C ALA A 14 -36.64 -44.20 58.46
N ILE A 15 -37.36 -45.31 58.36
CA ILE A 15 -38.07 -45.94 59.48
C ILE A 15 -37.36 -47.23 59.87
N ASN A 16 -37.31 -47.51 61.16
CA ASN A 16 -36.73 -48.75 61.67
C ASN A 16 -37.74 -49.89 61.57
N THR A 17 -37.35 -50.99 60.93
CA THR A 17 -38.17 -52.20 60.84
C THR A 17 -37.44 -53.37 61.48
N PRO A 18 -38.12 -54.49 61.78
CA PRO A 18 -37.47 -55.70 62.32
C PRO A 18 -36.36 -56.27 61.42
N LYS A 19 -36.32 -55.89 60.13
CA LYS A 19 -35.29 -56.28 59.16
C LYS A 19 -34.20 -55.21 58.95
N GLY A 20 -34.26 -54.09 59.68
CA GLY A 20 -33.35 -52.95 59.55
C GLY A 20 -34.04 -51.65 59.14
N GLU A 21 -33.27 -50.58 59.00
CA GLU A 21 -33.75 -49.29 58.52
C GLU A 21 -34.13 -49.36 57.04
N VAL A 22 -35.32 -48.86 56.70
CA VAL A 22 -35.78 -48.71 55.32
C VAL A 22 -36.25 -47.27 55.07
N PRO A 23 -35.93 -46.68 53.90
CA PRO A 23 -36.36 -45.33 53.56
C PRO A 23 -37.88 -45.22 53.52
N THR A 24 -38.40 -44.04 53.86
CA THR A 24 -39.84 -43.76 53.70
C THR A 24 -40.21 -43.61 52.22
N VAL A 25 -41.47 -43.88 51.89
CA VAL A 25 -42.02 -43.61 50.54
C VAL A 25 -41.84 -42.13 50.16
N GLU A 26 -42.04 -41.22 51.12
CA GLU A 26 -41.80 -39.78 50.94
C GLU A 26 -40.35 -39.45 50.57
N SER A 27 -39.38 -40.18 51.13
CA SER A 27 -37.96 -40.00 50.79
C SER A 27 -37.63 -40.45 49.38
N PHE A 28 -38.26 -41.54 48.91
CA PHE A 28 -38.17 -41.94 47.52
C PHE A 28 -38.84 -40.93 46.59
N GLN A 29 -39.99 -40.36 47.00
CA GLN A 29 -40.66 -39.30 46.24
C GLN A 29 -39.75 -38.08 46.07
N ASN A 30 -39.14 -37.60 47.16
CA ASN A 30 -38.22 -36.47 47.15
C ASN A 30 -36.98 -36.73 46.27
N LEU A 31 -36.50 -37.97 46.23
CA LEU A 31 -35.39 -38.36 45.37
C LEU A 31 -35.79 -38.34 43.89
N VAL A 32 -36.97 -38.84 43.55
CA VAL A 32 -37.52 -38.79 42.18
C VAL A 32 -37.74 -37.35 41.73
N ASP A 33 -38.31 -36.51 42.58
CA ASP A 33 -38.55 -35.09 42.27
C ASP A 33 -37.22 -34.33 42.05
N GLY A 34 -36.20 -34.60 42.89
CA GLY A 34 -34.87 -34.04 42.72
C GLY A 34 -34.19 -34.46 41.40
N LEU A 35 -34.36 -35.72 40.99
CA LEU A 35 -33.84 -36.21 39.70
C LEU A 35 -34.57 -35.57 38.51
N ASN A 36 -35.89 -35.39 38.60
CA ASN A 36 -36.67 -34.74 37.54
C ASN A 36 -36.26 -33.27 37.33
N ILE A 37 -35.97 -32.53 38.42
CA ILE A 37 -35.44 -31.17 38.33
C ILE A 37 -34.09 -31.16 37.60
N LEU A 38 -33.20 -32.09 37.97
CA LEU A 38 -31.86 -32.17 37.40
C LEU A 38 -31.87 -32.56 35.91
N ASP A 39 -32.81 -33.42 35.51
CA ASP A 39 -33.05 -33.77 34.10
C ASP A 39 -33.54 -32.55 33.29
N GLY A 40 -34.46 -31.76 33.86
CA GLY A 40 -34.93 -30.52 33.25
C GLY A 40 -33.80 -29.49 33.06
N GLU A 41 -32.98 -29.25 34.09
CA GLU A 41 -31.83 -28.34 34.01
C GLU A 41 -30.78 -28.82 32.98
N LEU A 42 -30.57 -30.14 32.87
CA LEU A 42 -29.68 -30.72 31.86
C LEU A 42 -30.20 -30.50 30.44
N GLU A 43 -31.50 -30.66 30.20
CA GLU A 43 -32.09 -30.44 28.88
C GLU A 43 -32.05 -28.94 28.50
N GLU A 44 -32.35 -28.04 29.44
CA GLU A 44 -32.19 -26.58 29.21
C GLU A 44 -30.74 -26.21 28.86
N LEU A 45 -29.78 -26.73 29.63
CA LEU A 45 -28.36 -26.49 29.39
C LEU A 45 -27.95 -27.01 28.00
N ARG A 46 -28.42 -28.21 27.64
CA ARG A 46 -28.18 -28.80 26.32
C ARG A 46 -28.74 -27.94 25.20
N GLU A 47 -29.96 -27.41 25.34
CA GLU A 47 -30.54 -26.50 24.35
C GLU A 47 -29.74 -25.20 24.21
N GLN A 48 -29.27 -24.63 25.32
CA GLN A 48 -28.42 -23.44 25.30
C GLN A 48 -27.10 -23.71 24.57
N TYR A 49 -26.45 -24.84 24.84
CA TYR A 49 -25.24 -25.24 24.12
C TYR A 49 -25.50 -25.44 22.62
N LEU A 50 -26.63 -26.06 22.25
CA LEU A 50 -26.97 -26.24 20.84
C LEU A 50 -27.17 -24.91 20.12
N LYS A 51 -27.84 -23.93 20.75
CA LYS A 51 -27.99 -22.57 20.20
C LYS A 51 -26.63 -21.90 20.02
N LEU A 52 -25.78 -21.93 21.05
CA LEU A 52 -24.44 -21.35 20.99
C LEU A 52 -23.59 -21.98 19.88
N ILE A 53 -23.65 -23.31 19.71
CA ILE A 53 -22.95 -24.01 18.62
C ILE A 53 -23.46 -23.56 17.24
N GLN A 54 -24.77 -23.32 17.09
CA GLN A 54 -25.35 -22.82 15.84
C GLN A 54 -24.88 -21.40 15.53
N GLU A 55 -24.87 -20.51 16.52
CA GLU A 55 -24.37 -19.14 16.40
C GLU A 55 -22.90 -19.14 15.98
N ILE A 56 -22.05 -19.90 16.69
CA ILE A 56 -20.62 -20.04 16.36
C ILE A 56 -20.42 -20.56 14.93
N LYS A 57 -21.23 -21.53 14.47
CA LYS A 57 -21.16 -22.04 13.10
C LYS A 57 -21.51 -20.96 12.07
N GLN A 58 -22.50 -20.14 12.35
CA GLN A 58 -22.92 -19.04 11.48
C GLN A 58 -21.85 -17.95 11.41
N ASP A 59 -21.27 -17.59 12.55
CA ASP A 59 -20.17 -16.62 12.63
C ASP A 59 -18.94 -17.12 11.88
N PHE A 60 -18.59 -18.39 12.04
CA PHE A 60 -17.48 -19.01 11.31
C PHE A 60 -17.68 -18.97 9.79
N LYS A 61 -18.91 -19.24 9.32
CA LYS A 61 -19.24 -19.15 7.89
C LYS A 61 -19.11 -17.71 7.37
N SER A 62 -19.52 -16.73 8.16
CA SER A 62 -19.44 -15.32 7.83
C SER A 62 -18.00 -14.83 7.79
N MET A 63 -17.18 -15.19 8.78
CA MET A 63 -15.74 -14.91 8.79
C MET A 63 -15.02 -15.55 7.60
N LYS A 64 -15.34 -16.80 7.27
CA LYS A 64 -14.76 -17.47 6.09
C LYS A 64 -15.04 -16.69 4.80
N LYS A 65 -16.26 -16.18 4.63
CA LYS A 65 -16.61 -15.35 3.48
C LYS A 65 -15.82 -14.05 3.44
N LEU A 66 -15.74 -13.33 4.56
CA LEU A 66 -14.94 -12.10 4.66
C LEU A 66 -13.47 -12.32 4.33
N ILE A 67 -12.88 -13.44 4.78
CA ILE A 67 -11.50 -13.80 4.46
C ILE A 67 -11.32 -14.02 2.95
N MET A 68 -12.26 -14.72 2.30
CA MET A 68 -12.22 -14.93 0.84
C MET A 68 -12.33 -13.61 0.08
N ASP A 69 -13.30 -12.77 0.45
CA ASP A 69 -13.52 -11.47 -0.20
C ASP A 69 -12.29 -10.56 -0.04
N ASN A 70 -11.67 -10.53 1.15
CA ASN A 70 -10.44 -9.78 1.39
C ASN A 70 -9.24 -10.35 0.62
N THR A 71 -9.14 -11.67 0.48
CA THR A 71 -8.05 -12.31 -0.28
C THR A 71 -8.10 -11.88 -1.75
N ILE A 72 -9.29 -11.95 -2.36
CA ILE A 72 -9.51 -11.48 -3.73
C ILE A 72 -9.20 -9.98 -3.83
N GLY A 73 -9.64 -9.18 -2.85
CA GLY A 73 -9.34 -7.75 -2.80
C GLY A 73 -7.83 -7.46 -2.78
N ILE A 74 -7.05 -8.22 -2.02
CA ILE A 74 -5.59 -8.09 -1.94
C ILE A 74 -4.93 -8.46 -3.26
N GLU A 75 -5.37 -9.54 -3.92
CA GLU A 75 -4.84 -9.96 -5.22
C GLU A 75 -5.04 -8.86 -6.27
N VAL A 76 -6.24 -8.27 -6.34
CA VAL A 76 -6.53 -7.15 -7.26
C VAL A 76 -5.67 -5.92 -6.96
N VAL A 77 -5.44 -5.60 -5.68
CA VAL A 77 -4.57 -4.50 -5.29
C VAL A 77 -3.12 -4.76 -5.72
N ASN A 78 -2.63 -5.98 -5.55
CA ASN A 78 -1.28 -6.36 -5.96
C ASN A 78 -1.08 -6.28 -7.47
N GLU A 79 -2.03 -6.76 -8.27
CA GLU A 79 -1.97 -6.64 -9.74
C GLU A 79 -1.92 -5.17 -10.17
N ARG A 80 -2.72 -4.29 -9.54
CA ARG A 80 -2.70 -2.85 -9.83
C ARG A 80 -1.39 -2.19 -9.42
N LEU A 81 -0.81 -2.59 -8.30
CA LEU A 81 0.50 -2.10 -7.86
C LEU A 81 1.60 -2.50 -8.84
N GLU A 82 1.56 -3.73 -9.35
CA GLU A 82 2.52 -4.20 -10.37
C GLU A 82 2.39 -3.40 -11.67
N GLN A 83 1.16 -3.17 -12.14
CA GLN A 83 0.91 -2.33 -13.32
C GLN A 83 1.39 -0.89 -13.13
N LEU A 84 1.14 -0.30 -11.96
CA LEU A 84 1.61 1.05 -11.64
C LEU A 84 3.15 1.11 -11.61
N SER A 85 3.79 0.15 -10.97
CA SER A 85 5.25 0.04 -10.92
C SER A 85 5.86 -0.02 -12.32
N LYS A 86 5.28 -0.85 -13.21
CA LYS A 86 5.71 -0.95 -14.60
C LYS A 86 5.57 0.38 -15.35
N LYS A 87 4.41 1.06 -15.24
CA LYS A 87 4.20 2.38 -15.86
C LYS A 87 5.19 3.42 -15.36
N LEU A 88 5.48 3.42 -14.06
CA LEU A 88 6.44 4.33 -13.44
C LEU A 88 7.86 4.11 -13.98
N SER A 89 8.26 2.84 -14.12
CA SER A 89 9.55 2.48 -14.71
C SER A 89 9.65 2.87 -16.19
N GLU A 90 8.59 2.65 -16.97
CA GLU A 90 8.54 3.04 -18.39
C GLU A 90 8.60 4.57 -18.55
N GLN A 91 7.87 5.31 -17.71
CA GLN A 91 7.88 6.77 -17.71
C GLN A 91 9.27 7.31 -17.33
N ALA A 92 9.89 6.78 -16.27
CA ALA A 92 11.23 7.20 -15.86
C ALA A 92 12.27 6.96 -16.97
N ALA A 93 12.20 5.81 -17.66
CA ALA A 93 13.07 5.53 -18.80
C ALA A 93 12.84 6.50 -19.97
N SER A 94 11.58 6.81 -20.28
CA SER A 94 11.20 7.77 -21.32
C SER A 94 11.70 9.19 -21.01
N GLU A 95 11.51 9.65 -19.78
CA GLU A 95 11.99 10.96 -19.32
C GLU A 95 13.52 11.04 -19.37
N GLN A 96 14.21 9.98 -18.94
CA GLN A 96 15.67 9.93 -19.00
C GLN A 96 16.18 10.02 -20.45
N GLN A 97 15.53 9.32 -21.38
CA GLN A 97 15.86 9.40 -22.80
C GLN A 97 15.60 10.80 -23.37
N SER A 98 14.46 11.42 -23.04
CA SER A 98 14.12 12.78 -23.46
C SER A 98 15.15 13.81 -22.96
N ILE A 99 15.57 13.72 -21.70
CA ILE A 99 16.62 14.59 -21.14
C ILE A 99 17.94 14.39 -21.88
N LYS A 100 18.30 13.14 -22.20
CA LYS A 100 19.52 12.83 -22.96
C LYS A 100 19.49 13.45 -24.35
N ASP A 101 18.39 13.27 -25.08
CA ASP A 101 18.20 13.81 -26.43
C ASP A 101 18.23 15.34 -26.42
N PHE A 102 17.56 15.97 -25.44
CA PHE A 102 17.61 17.41 -25.24
C PHE A 102 19.04 17.89 -25.01
N THR A 103 19.77 17.25 -24.09
CA THR A 103 21.15 17.61 -23.75
C THR A 103 22.09 17.47 -24.95
N GLU A 104 21.94 16.40 -25.73
CA GLU A 104 22.73 16.18 -26.95
C GLU A 104 22.44 17.26 -28.01
N ASN A 105 21.17 17.58 -28.23
CA ASN A 105 20.76 18.61 -29.18
C ASN A 105 21.22 20.02 -28.76
N THR A 106 21.11 20.35 -27.47
CA THR A 106 21.65 21.61 -26.93
C THR A 106 23.17 21.66 -27.09
N SER A 107 23.88 20.56 -26.83
CA SER A 107 25.34 20.51 -26.99
C SER A 107 25.78 20.68 -28.46
N LYS A 108 25.05 20.08 -29.40
CA LYS A 108 25.28 20.28 -30.85
C LYS A 108 25.06 21.74 -31.24
N THR A 109 23.90 22.30 -30.86
CA THR A 109 23.57 23.70 -31.12
C THR A 109 24.62 24.66 -30.55
N LEU A 110 25.07 24.44 -29.31
CA LEU A 110 26.10 25.26 -28.67
C LEU A 110 27.42 25.20 -29.43
N ASN A 111 27.86 24.01 -29.85
CA ASN A 111 29.09 23.84 -30.63
C ASN A 111 28.99 24.53 -32.00
N ASP A 112 27.84 24.47 -32.66
CA ASP A 112 27.63 25.15 -33.93
C ASP A 112 27.63 26.67 -33.78
N LEU A 113 27.03 27.20 -32.69
CA LEU A 113 27.10 28.62 -32.33
C LEU A 113 28.54 29.06 -32.07
N LEU A 114 29.33 28.29 -31.30
CA LEU A 114 30.74 28.61 -31.04
C LEU A 114 31.60 28.62 -32.31
N LYS A 115 31.31 27.71 -33.26
CA LYS A 115 31.98 27.73 -34.58
C LYS A 115 31.58 28.98 -35.38
N ALA A 116 30.29 29.33 -35.39
CA ALA A 116 29.81 30.51 -36.09
C ALA A 116 30.41 31.79 -35.51
N GLU A 117 30.52 31.88 -34.18
CA GLU A 117 31.17 32.99 -33.47
C GLU A 117 32.63 33.15 -33.90
N ARG A 118 33.43 32.06 -33.87
CA ARG A 118 34.83 32.09 -34.33
C ARG A 118 34.96 32.51 -35.79
N ASN A 119 34.11 32.00 -36.67
CA ASN A 119 34.11 32.37 -38.08
C ASN A 119 33.81 33.87 -38.27
N LEU A 120 32.90 34.41 -37.45
CA LEU A 120 32.55 35.83 -37.47
C LEU A 120 33.70 36.70 -36.95
N GLU A 121 34.37 36.29 -35.87
CA GLU A 121 35.59 36.94 -35.36
C GLU A 121 36.70 36.96 -36.42
N GLU A 122 37.00 35.83 -37.06
CA GLU A 122 38.01 35.76 -38.12
C GLU A 122 37.67 36.67 -39.31
N SER A 123 36.40 36.67 -39.72
CA SER A 123 35.90 37.54 -40.81
C SER A 123 36.04 39.02 -40.45
N PHE A 124 35.73 39.37 -39.20
CA PHE A 124 35.87 40.72 -38.69
C PHE A 124 37.34 41.18 -38.68
N VAL A 125 38.25 40.34 -38.17
CA VAL A 125 39.70 40.63 -38.18
C VAL A 125 40.21 40.86 -39.60
N LYS A 126 39.90 39.96 -40.55
CA LYS A 126 40.27 40.10 -41.96
C LYS A 126 39.73 41.39 -42.59
N SER A 127 38.52 41.78 -42.23
CA SER A 127 37.90 43.03 -42.69
C SER A 127 38.64 44.24 -42.14
N MET A 128 38.99 44.24 -40.84
CA MET A 128 39.75 45.31 -40.20
C MET A 128 41.17 45.46 -40.77
N GLU A 129 41.87 44.35 -41.01
CA GLU A 129 43.18 44.36 -41.69
C GLU A 129 43.09 44.96 -43.10
N SER A 130 42.05 44.59 -43.85
CA SER A 130 41.79 45.12 -45.19
C SER A 130 41.55 46.64 -45.17
N ILE A 131 40.73 47.11 -44.23
CA ILE A 131 40.49 48.56 -44.03
C ILE A 131 41.79 49.29 -43.68
N SER A 132 42.56 48.75 -42.74
CA SER A 132 43.86 49.31 -42.33
C SER A 132 44.82 49.45 -43.51
N LYS A 133 44.92 48.40 -44.34
CA LYS A 133 45.74 48.42 -45.56
C LYS A 133 45.29 49.50 -46.55
N ILE A 134 43.98 49.63 -46.78
CA ILE A 134 43.42 50.66 -47.66
C ILE A 134 43.73 52.07 -47.13
N LEU A 135 43.56 52.30 -45.82
CA LEU A 135 43.88 53.59 -45.20
C LEU A 135 45.37 53.91 -45.28
N GLY A 136 46.25 52.93 -45.03
CA GLY A 136 47.69 53.07 -45.19
C GLY A 136 48.09 53.49 -46.60
N LEU A 137 47.55 52.82 -47.62
CA LEU A 137 47.78 53.15 -49.04
C LEU A 137 47.27 54.56 -49.40
N LYS A 138 46.12 54.98 -48.87
CA LYS A 138 45.60 56.34 -49.09
C LYS A 138 46.50 57.40 -48.45
N LEU A 139 47.07 57.13 -47.28
CA LEU A 139 47.99 58.05 -46.60
C LEU A 139 49.33 58.18 -47.32
N THR A 140 49.88 57.09 -47.86
CA THR A 140 51.11 57.14 -48.66
C THR A 140 50.89 57.88 -49.97
N ALA A 141 49.78 57.62 -50.67
CA ALA A 141 49.43 58.34 -51.91
C ALA A 141 49.32 59.86 -51.68
N ARG A 142 48.67 60.29 -50.58
CA ARG A 142 48.59 61.72 -50.22
C ARG A 142 49.95 62.36 -49.93
N LYS A 143 50.88 61.62 -49.32
CA LYS A 143 52.23 62.14 -49.06
C LYS A 143 53.03 62.30 -50.36
N GLU A 144 52.90 61.34 -51.28
CA GLU A 144 53.57 61.38 -52.58
C GLU A 144 53.06 62.53 -53.46
N ASP A 145 51.74 62.75 -53.50
CA ASP A 145 51.14 63.87 -54.24
C ASP A 145 51.57 65.23 -53.70
N HIS A 146 51.68 65.38 -52.37
CA HIS A 146 52.20 66.61 -51.77
C HIS A 146 53.71 66.81 -52.02
N SER A 147 54.51 65.75 -52.10
CA SER A 147 55.94 65.86 -52.39
C SER A 147 56.27 66.15 -53.85
N LYS A 148 55.35 65.91 -54.79
CA LYS A 148 55.50 66.21 -56.24
C LYS A 148 55.01 67.61 -56.64
N SER A 149 54.40 68.35 -55.70
CA SER A 149 53.77 69.65 -55.94
C SER A 149 54.56 70.83 -55.34
N LEU A 150 55.82 70.60 -54.97
CA LEU A 150 56.86 71.56 -54.55
C LEU A 150 57.99 71.55 -55.58
#